data_AF-A0A1S9TQU8-F1
#
_entry.id   AF-A0A1S9TQU8-F1
#
_cell.length_a   1.000
_cell.length_b   1.000
_cell.length_c   1.000
_cell.angle_alpha   90.00
_cell.angle_beta   90.00
_cell.angle_gamma   90.00
#
_symmetry.space_group_name_H-M   'P 1'
#
loop_
_entity.id
_entity.type
_entity.pdbx_description
1 polymer ?
#
loop_
_entity_poly.entity_id
_entity_poly.type
_entity_poly.pdbx_seq_one_letter_code
_entity_poly.pdbx_strand_id
1 'polypeptide(L)'
;MFKVLDVAVYNRQEEPITLNSNNFKLIDGTGREYHISNESQLVLKAANTATFKFGVLNPNENSEGNIVFDIPKNTQGLTLKVSGDMLDKGIELKVE
;
A
#
# COMPACT_ATOMS: atom_id res chain seq x y z
N MET A 1 -9.48 0.48 13.87
CA MET A 1 -10.24 1.28 12.88
C MET A 1 -9.59 1.00 11.54
N PHE A 2 -10.35 0.85 10.47
CA PHE A 2 -9.76 0.60 9.16
C PHE A 2 -9.47 1.90 8.42
N LYS A 3 -8.21 2.09 8.04
CA LYS A 3 -7.82 3.06 7.01
C LYS A 3 -7.68 2.30 5.70
N VAL A 4 -8.56 2.64 4.75
CA VAL A 4 -8.53 2.10 3.39
C VAL A 4 -7.90 3.15 2.49
N LEU A 5 -6.89 2.76 1.73
CA LEU A 5 -6.25 3.60 0.73
C LEU A 5 -6.49 2.98 -0.64
N ASP A 6 -6.98 3.79 -1.59
CA ASP A 6 -7.00 3.42 -3.00
C ASP A 6 -5.65 3.79 -3.62
N VAL A 7 -4.93 2.80 -4.15
CA VAL A 7 -3.54 2.95 -4.59
C VAL A 7 -3.41 2.46 -6.03
N ALA A 8 -2.69 3.25 -6.83
CA ALA A 8 -2.27 2.89 -8.18
C ALA A 8 -0.75 2.92 -8.28
N VAL A 9 -0.14 1.82 -8.74
CA VAL A 9 1.30 1.75 -9.02
C VAL A 9 1.48 1.46 -10.50
N TYR A 10 2.26 2.31 -11.16
CA TYR A 10 2.59 2.18 -12.58
C TYR A 10 4.07 1.80 -12.72
N ASN A 11 4.36 0.69 -13.39
CA ASN A 11 5.74 0.36 -13.73
C ASN A 11 6.14 1.13 -15.00
N ARG A 12 6.97 2.17 -14.82
CA ARG A 12 7.55 2.97 -15.91
C ARG A 12 9.02 2.62 -16.19
N GLN A 13 9.52 1.53 -15.60
CA GLN A 13 10.87 1.03 -15.83
C GLN A 13 10.90 0.09 -17.04
N GLU A 14 12.09 -0.16 -17.57
CA GLU A 14 12.29 -1.09 -18.67
C GLU A 14 12.21 -2.56 -18.24
N GLU A 15 12.38 -2.83 -16.95
CA GLU A 15 12.37 -4.18 -16.36
C GLU A 15 11.13 -4.42 -15.46
N PRO A 16 10.70 -5.68 -15.27
CA PRO A 16 9.65 -6.01 -14.31
C PRO A 16 10.04 -5.64 -12.88
N ILE A 17 9.06 -5.16 -12.11
CA ILE A 17 9.22 -4.90 -10.67
C ILE A 17 8.41 -5.91 -9.87
N THR A 18 8.86 -6.22 -8.65
CA THR A 18 8.08 -7.06 -7.73
C THR A 18 7.49 -6.20 -6.62
N LEU A 19 6.16 -6.22 -6.50
CA LEU A 19 5.41 -5.57 -5.43
C LEU A 19 5.03 -6.59 -4.37
N ASN A 20 5.37 -6.29 -3.12
CA ASN A 20 5.06 -7.06 -1.93
C ASN A 20 4.32 -6.16 -0.93
N SER A 21 3.47 -6.74 -0.08
CA SER A 21 2.78 -5.98 0.97
C SER A 21 3.73 -5.23 1.90
N ASN A 22 4.92 -5.81 2.18
CA ASN A 22 5.96 -5.18 2.99
C ASN A 22 6.57 -3.93 2.38
N ASN A 23 6.39 -3.71 1.06
CA ASN A 23 6.81 -2.47 0.44
C ASN A 23 6.00 -1.28 0.91
N PHE A 24 4.80 -1.50 1.47
CA PHE A 24 3.86 -0.46 1.87
C PHE A 24 3.71 -0.47 3.38
N LYS A 25 4.00 0.67 4.00
CA LYS A 25 3.80 0.89 5.44
C LYS A 25 3.05 2.19 5.66
N LEU A 26 2.13 2.20 6.59
CA LEU A 26 1.51 3.42 7.06
C LEU A 26 2.24 3.87 8.33
N ILE A 27 2.69 5.11 8.38
CA ILE A 27 3.42 5.71 9.49
C ILE A 27 2.53 6.81 10.09
N ASP A 28 2.36 6.87 11.41
CA ASP A 28 1.67 8.01 12.04
C ASP A 28 2.63 9.15 12.44
N GLY A 29 2.05 10.26 12.93
CA GLY A 29 2.81 11.44 13.35
C GLY A 29 3.75 11.21 14.54
N THR A 30 3.68 10.06 15.21
CA THR A 30 4.62 9.64 16.26
C THR A 30 5.74 8.74 15.75
N GLY A 31 5.68 8.34 14.47
CA GLY A 31 6.62 7.41 13.85
C GLY A 31 6.23 5.93 14.02
N ARG A 32 5.03 5.62 14.50
CA ARG A 32 4.57 4.23 14.63
C ARG A 32 4.23 3.67 13.26
N GLU A 33 4.74 2.47 12.98
CA GLU A 33 4.47 1.75 11.74
C GLU A 33 3.24 0.85 11.86
N TYR A 34 2.46 0.79 10.78
CA TYR A 34 1.34 -0.11 10.59
C TYR A 34 1.53 -0.85 9.25
N HIS A 35 1.22 -2.14 9.27
CA HIS A 35 1.30 -3.01 8.12
C HIS A 35 -0.10 -3.30 7.56
N ILE A 36 -0.14 -3.75 6.31
CA ILE A 36 -1.37 -4.14 5.64
C ILE A 36 -2.04 -5.27 6.44
N SER A 37 -3.35 -5.13 6.68
CA SER A 37 -4.17 -6.15 7.32
C SER A 37 -4.68 -7.16 6.29
N ASN A 38 -4.12 -8.36 6.31
CA ASN A 38 -4.54 -9.46 5.44
C ASN A 38 -5.99 -9.88 5.69
N GLU A 39 -6.42 -9.93 6.95
CA GLU A 39 -7.79 -10.29 7.31
C GLU A 39 -8.79 -9.27 6.75
N SER A 40 -8.50 -7.98 6.90
CA SER A 40 -9.36 -6.92 6.37
C SER A 40 -9.37 -6.90 4.83
N GLN A 41 -8.26 -7.24 4.19
CA GLN A 41 -8.22 -7.43 2.74
C GLN A 41 -9.12 -8.57 2.25
N LEU A 42 -9.16 -9.69 2.98
CA LEU A 42 -10.07 -10.80 2.67
C LEU A 42 -11.54 -10.39 2.79
N VAL A 43 -11.87 -9.56 3.78
CA VAL A 43 -13.23 -9.02 3.94
C VAL A 43 -13.61 -8.12 2.77
N LEU A 44 -12.74 -7.21 2.33
CA LEU A 44 -13.00 -6.38 1.14
C LEU A 44 -13.21 -7.24 -0.11
N LYS A 45 -12.36 -8.26 -0.30
CA LYS A 45 -12.49 -9.19 -1.42
C LYS A 45 -13.82 -9.96 -1.38
N ALA A 46 -14.25 -10.43 -0.21
CA ALA A 46 -15.53 -11.11 -0.04
C ALA A 46 -16.73 -10.17 -0.31
N ALA A 47 -16.56 -8.87 -0.08
CA ALA A 47 -17.52 -7.83 -0.42
C ALA A 47 -17.44 -7.36 -1.90
N ASN A 48 -16.72 -8.08 -2.77
CA ASN A 48 -16.48 -7.72 -4.17
C ASN A 48 -15.84 -6.33 -4.36
N THR A 49 -15.12 -5.83 -3.36
CA THR A 49 -14.35 -4.59 -3.46
C THR A 49 -12.97 -4.90 -4.04
N ALA A 50 -12.51 -4.10 -5.00
CA ALA A 50 -11.22 -4.29 -5.65
C ALA A 50 -10.07 -4.15 -4.63
N THR A 51 -9.25 -5.19 -4.48
CA THR A 51 -8.07 -5.19 -3.62
C THR A 51 -6.81 -5.09 -4.46
N PHE A 52 -5.82 -4.33 -3.99
CA PHE A 52 -4.54 -4.20 -4.65
C PHE A 52 -3.87 -5.56 -4.88
N LYS A 53 -3.31 -5.78 -6.07
CA LYS A 53 -2.65 -7.04 -6.42
C LYS A 53 -1.14 -6.90 -6.25
N PHE A 54 -0.58 -7.73 -5.39
CA PHE A 54 0.87 -7.90 -5.22
C PHE A 54 1.40 -8.97 -6.18
N GLY A 55 2.68 -8.89 -6.52
CA GLY A 55 3.34 -9.78 -7.47
C GLY A 55 4.25 -9.04 -8.43
N VAL A 56 4.57 -9.69 -9.54
CA VAL A 56 5.35 -9.10 -10.62
C VAL A 56 4.47 -8.13 -11.43
N LEU A 57 4.99 -6.95 -11.71
CA LEU A 57 4.38 -5.94 -12.56
C LEU A 57 5.32 -5.64 -13.74
N ASN A 58 4.91 -6.00 -14.96
CA ASN A 58 5.77 -5.85 -16.14
C ASN A 58 5.89 -4.37 -16.57
N PRO A 59 6.88 -4.03 -17.41
CA PRO A 59 7.00 -2.70 -17.99
C PRO A 59 5.69 -2.22 -18.63
N ASN A 60 5.31 -0.97 -18.33
CA ASN A 60 4.09 -0.31 -18.80
C ASN A 60 2.76 -0.88 -18.26
N GLU A 61 2.80 -1.85 -17.34
CA GLU A 61 1.61 -2.29 -16.60
C GLU A 61 1.37 -1.46 -15.34
N ASN A 62 0.14 -1.58 -14.80
CA ASN A 62 -0.25 -1.02 -13.51
C ASN A 62 -0.95 -2.04 -12.62
N SER A 63 -0.81 -1.86 -11.31
CA SER A 63 -1.64 -2.52 -10.30
C SER A 63 -2.42 -1.45 -9.55
N GLU A 64 -3.72 -1.67 -9.41
CA GLU A 64 -4.66 -0.74 -8.81
C GLU A 64 -5.59 -1.47 -7.83
N GLY A 65 -5.94 -0.79 -6.74
CA GLY A 65 -6.96 -1.25 -5.82
C GLY A 65 -6.69 -0.87 -4.37
N ASN A 66 -7.57 -1.35 -3.49
CA ASN A 66 -7.55 -0.97 -2.10
C ASN A 66 -6.46 -1.71 -1.32
N ILE A 67 -5.82 -0.97 -0.41
CA ILE A 67 -4.95 -1.47 0.67
C ILE A 67 -5.57 -1.06 2.00
N VAL A 68 -5.60 -1.99 2.97
CA VAL A 68 -6.24 -1.76 4.28
C VAL A 68 -5.23 -1.86 5.40
N PHE A 69 -5.27 -0.90 6.32
CA PHE A 69 -4.52 -0.90 7.57
C PHE A 69 -5.48 -0.88 8.75
N ASP A 70 -5.17 -1.62 9.82
CA ASP A 70 -5.84 -1.44 11.11
C ASP A 70 -5.02 -0.48 11.98
N ILE A 71 -5.65 0.63 12.34
CA ILE A 71 -5.05 1.72 13.12
C ILE A 71 -5.94 2.10 14.31
N PRO A 72 -5.38 2.63 15.41
CA PRO A 72 -6.15 3.26 16.47
C PRO A 72 -7.08 4.37 15.96
N LYS A 73 -8.24 4.55 16.62
CA LYS A 73 -9.30 5.48 16.18
C LYS A 73 -8.87 6.95 16.07
N ASN A 74 -7.86 7.35 16.85
CA ASN A 74 -7.41 8.74 16.97
C ASN A 74 -5.99 8.95 16.42
N THR A 75 -5.54 8.07 15.52
CA THR A 75 -4.25 8.25 14.85
C THR A 75 -4.27 9.48 13.93
N GLN A 76 -3.19 10.26 13.96
CA GLN A 76 -3.01 11.50 13.19
C GLN A 76 -1.61 11.52 12.56
N GLY A 77 -1.36 12.40 11.60
CA GLY A 77 -0.10 12.52 10.87
C GLY A 77 0.21 11.34 9.94
N LEU A 78 -0.82 10.69 9.39
CA LEU A 78 -0.68 9.49 8.56
C LEU A 78 0.07 9.76 7.25
N THR A 79 1.13 8.98 7.03
CA THR A 79 1.95 8.98 5.82
C THR A 79 2.10 7.56 5.30
N LEU A 80 1.75 7.32 4.04
CA LEU A 80 2.07 6.08 3.34
C LEU A 80 3.52 6.13 2.88
N LYS A 81 4.34 5.22 3.40
CA LYS A 81 5.71 4.99 2.97
C LYS A 81 5.77 3.78 2.06
N VAL A 82 6.34 3.97 0.88
CA VAL A 82 6.59 2.93 -0.12
C VAL A 82 8.09 2.77 -0.31
N SER A 83 8.61 1.57 -0.10
CA SER A 83 10.05 1.28 -0.22
C SER A 83 10.28 -0.13 -0.75
N GLY A 84 11.34 -0.33 -1.51
CA GLY A 84 11.79 -1.64 -1.95
C GLY A 84 12.83 -1.49 -3.05
N ASP A 85 13.39 -2.61 -3.49
CA ASP A 85 14.50 -2.65 -4.43
C ASP A 85 14.14 -2.08 -5.81
N MET A 86 12.84 -1.95 -6.10
CA MET A 86 12.32 -1.29 -7.30
C MET A 86 12.39 0.24 -7.25
N LEU A 87 12.82 0.84 -6.14
CA LEU A 87 12.92 2.28 -5.97
C LEU A 87 14.33 2.68 -5.51
N ASP A 88 14.96 3.62 -6.21
CA ASP A 88 16.25 4.20 -5.78
C ASP A 88 16.14 4.86 -4.39
N LYS A 89 14.98 5.43 -4.09
CA LYS A 89 14.61 6.03 -2.81
C LYS A 89 13.15 5.75 -2.50
N GLY A 90 12.86 5.51 -1.22
CA GLY A 90 11.47 5.38 -0.77
C GLY A 90 10.64 6.62 -1.07
N ILE A 91 9.34 6.41 -1.33
CA ILE A 91 8.35 7.44 -1.57
C ILE A 91 7.52 7.60 -0.29
N GLU A 92 7.23 8.84 0.10
CA GLU A 92 6.38 9.15 1.26
C GLU A 92 5.23 10.06 0.81
N LEU A 93 3.99 9.66 1.09
CA LEU A 93 2.77 10.36 0.71
C LEU A 93 1.92 10.61 1.95
N LYS A 94 1.58 11.87 2.24
CA LYS A 94 0.58 12.18 3.28
C LYS A 94 -0.81 11.72 2.82
N VAL A 95 -1.58 11.10 3.70
CA VAL A 95 -2.88 10.48 3.37
C VAL A 95 -4.02 10.93 4.28
N GLU A 96 -3.96 12.21 4.67
CA GLU A 96 -4.94 12.93 5.51
C GLU A 96 -5.66 14.02 4.74
#